data_AF-A0A091S6U8-F1
#
_entry.id   AF-A0A091S6U8-F1
#
_cell.length_a   1.000
_cell.length_b   1.000
_cell.length_c   1.000
_cell.angle_alpha   90.00
_cell.angle_beta   90.00
_cell.angle_gamma   90.00
#
_symmetry.space_group_name_H-M   'P 1'
#
loop_
_entity.id
_entity.type
_entity.pdbx_description
1 polymer ?
#
loop_
_entity_poly.entity_id
_entity_poly.type
_entity_poly.pdbx_seq_one_letter_code
_entity_poly.pdbx_strand_id
1 'polypeptide(L)'
;MSGAALGLEIVFVFFLALFLLHRYGDFKKQHRLVIIATLLAWYLCFLIVFILPLDVSTTIYNRCKLAVNSSPAESNGSYVTLAPSKQKCFKPWSYIPNGIMPIFWRVVYWTSQFLTWILLPFMQSYARSGGFSITGKIKTALIENAIYYGTYLLIFGAFLIYVAVNPNFNLQWNQLQTIGIAAANTWGLFLLVLLLGYGLVEIPRSHWNGAKRGYLLMKTYFKAAKLMTEKADAEENLEDIMEEVRKVSESIKYNHPLRKCVDTILKKCPAEYQERMGRNMDDYEDFDERQNSYPTEKSLVKLHKQVIYSVQRHRRTQVQWQILLEQAFYLEDVAKNETSATRQFVHTFHSQEPENKIIQYFYTPTV
;
A
#
# COMPACT_ATOMS: atom_id res chain seq x y z
N MET A 1 36.93 -6.10 -0.16
CA MET A 1 35.97 -5.71 0.90
C MET A 1 34.76 -4.89 0.40
N SER A 2 34.77 -4.28 -0.78
CA SER A 2 33.74 -3.27 -1.09
C SER A 2 32.45 -3.82 -1.74
N GLY A 3 32.46 -5.04 -2.28
CA GLY A 3 31.23 -5.79 -2.62
C GLY A 3 30.52 -6.43 -1.42
N ALA A 4 31.22 -6.60 -0.29
CA ALA A 4 30.64 -7.18 0.92
C ALA A 4 29.66 -6.22 1.60
N ALA A 5 29.95 -4.91 1.60
CA ALA A 5 29.03 -3.89 2.11
C ALA A 5 27.70 -3.90 1.33
N LEU A 6 27.77 -3.94 -0.01
CA LEU A 6 26.58 -4.06 -0.86
C LEU A 6 25.78 -5.35 -0.56
N GLY A 7 26.48 -6.48 -0.43
CA GLY A 7 25.83 -7.76 -0.10
C GLY A 7 25.15 -7.76 1.26
N LEU A 8 25.78 -7.18 2.29
CA LEU A 8 25.22 -7.05 3.63
C LEU A 8 23.95 -6.19 3.63
N GLU A 9 23.96 -5.05 2.95
CA GLU A 9 22.78 -4.18 2.84
C GLU A 9 21.62 -4.87 2.12
N ILE A 10 21.89 -5.54 1.00
CA ILE A 10 20.90 -6.34 0.25
C ILE A 10 20.24 -7.38 1.16
N VAL A 11 21.05 -8.14 1.92
CA VAL A 11 20.55 -9.18 2.82
C VAL A 11 19.77 -8.59 3.99
N PHE A 12 20.29 -7.53 4.61
CA PHE A 12 19.62 -6.83 5.70
C PHE A 12 18.24 -6.31 5.28
N VAL A 13 18.16 -5.63 4.13
CA VAL A 13 16.90 -5.08 3.61
C VAL A 13 15.91 -6.17 3.26
N PHE A 14 16.37 -7.33 2.77
CA PHE A 14 15.50 -8.48 2.53
C PHE A 14 14.84 -8.97 3.82
N PHE A 15 15.62 -9.17 4.88
CA PHE A 15 15.08 -9.61 6.18
C PHE A 15 14.19 -8.54 6.82
N LEU A 16 14.52 -7.26 6.67
CA LEU A 16 13.69 -6.15 7.12
C LEU A 16 12.32 -6.17 6.42
N ALA A 17 12.30 -6.29 5.08
CA ALA A 17 11.06 -6.36 4.31
C ALA A 17 10.22 -7.60 4.70
N LEU A 18 10.88 -8.75 4.89
CA LEU A 18 10.22 -9.99 5.31
C LEU A 18 9.62 -9.87 6.71
N PHE A 19 10.36 -9.29 7.66
CA PHE A 19 9.90 -9.05 9.03
C PHE A 19 8.68 -8.12 9.05
N LEU A 20 8.74 -7.00 8.32
CA LEU A 20 7.63 -6.07 8.23
C LEU A 20 6.40 -6.72 7.58
N LEU A 21 6.59 -7.49 6.50
CA LEU A 21 5.48 -8.19 5.87
C LEU A 21 4.85 -9.22 6.81
N HIS A 22 5.66 -9.92 7.62
CA HIS A 22 5.17 -10.85 8.64
C HIS A 22 4.47 -10.15 9.81
N ARG A 23 4.91 -8.94 10.19
CA ARG A 23 4.30 -8.15 11.27
C ARG A 23 2.93 -7.60 10.87
N TYR A 24 2.79 -7.14 9.62
CA TYR A 24 1.57 -6.47 9.14
C TYR A 24 0.67 -7.36 8.28
N GLY A 25 1.15 -8.51 7.81
CA GLY A 25 0.42 -9.44 6.96
C GLY A 25 0.28 -10.83 7.58
N ASP A 26 -0.82 -11.52 7.28
CA ASP A 26 -1.06 -12.90 7.72
C ASP A 26 -0.64 -13.90 6.63
N PHE A 27 0.51 -14.55 6.80
CA PHE A 27 1.08 -15.45 5.79
C PHE A 27 0.23 -16.71 5.57
N LYS A 28 -0.58 -17.10 6.56
CA LYS A 28 -1.39 -18.31 6.50
C LYS A 28 -2.67 -18.09 5.70
N LYS A 29 -3.22 -16.88 5.76
CA LYS A 29 -4.49 -16.54 5.09
C LYS A 29 -4.30 -16.02 3.66
N GLN A 30 -3.16 -15.41 3.36
CA GLN A 30 -2.94 -14.74 2.09
C GLN A 30 -2.45 -15.69 0.99
N HIS A 31 -2.84 -15.40 -0.25
CA HIS A 31 -2.37 -16.16 -1.41
C HIS A 31 -0.87 -15.94 -1.63
N ARG A 32 -0.12 -17.01 -1.92
CA ARG A 32 1.35 -16.98 -2.06
C ARG A 32 1.85 -15.92 -3.06
N LEU A 33 1.15 -15.76 -4.19
CA LEU A 33 1.50 -14.72 -5.18
C LEU A 33 1.39 -13.30 -4.60
N VAL A 34 0.41 -13.03 -3.73
CA VAL A 34 0.27 -11.72 -3.07
C VAL A 34 1.44 -11.47 -2.14
N ILE A 35 1.79 -12.46 -1.33
CA ILE A 35 2.93 -12.37 -0.41
C ILE A 35 4.23 -12.10 -1.19
N ILE A 36 4.50 -12.85 -2.25
CA ILE A 36 5.71 -12.70 -3.06
C ILE A 36 5.75 -11.33 -3.76
N ALA A 37 4.64 -10.92 -4.39
CA ALA A 37 4.57 -9.64 -5.10
C ALA A 37 4.74 -8.45 -4.14
N THR A 38 4.09 -8.49 -2.97
CA THR A 38 4.22 -7.45 -1.95
C THR A 38 5.62 -7.43 -1.33
N LEU A 39 6.20 -8.60 -1.03
CA LEU A 39 7.57 -8.69 -0.54
C LEU A 39 8.56 -8.09 -1.53
N LEU A 40 8.44 -8.45 -2.82
CA LEU A 40 9.30 -7.93 -3.87
C LEU A 40 9.14 -6.41 -4.03
N ALA A 41 7.90 -5.90 -4.00
CA ALA A 41 7.63 -4.47 -4.07
C ALA A 41 8.30 -3.70 -2.91
N TRP A 42 8.07 -4.14 -1.68
CA TRP A 42 8.61 -3.50 -0.48
C TRP A 42 10.13 -3.60 -0.43
N TYR A 43 10.67 -4.77 -0.77
CA TYR A 43 12.10 -5.00 -0.85
C TYR A 43 12.76 -4.01 -1.81
N LEU A 44 12.25 -3.85 -3.04
CA LEU A 44 12.80 -2.89 -4.00
C LEU A 44 12.71 -1.45 -3.50
N CYS A 45 11.58 -1.04 -2.89
CA CYS A 45 11.42 0.30 -2.35
C CYS A 45 12.42 0.59 -1.22
N PHE A 46 12.58 -0.31 -0.25
CA PHE A 46 13.54 -0.14 0.83
C PHE A 46 14.97 -0.18 0.32
N LEU A 47 15.26 -1.04 -0.64
CA LEU A 47 16.60 -1.20 -1.20
C LEU A 47 17.11 0.12 -1.81
N ILE A 48 16.24 0.88 -2.49
CA ILE A 48 16.60 2.20 -3.05
C ILE A 48 17.11 3.16 -1.95
N VAL A 49 16.49 3.16 -0.77
CA VAL A 49 16.85 4.05 0.34
C VAL A 49 18.28 3.79 0.83
N PHE A 50 18.67 2.52 0.95
CA PHE A 50 20.00 2.13 1.44
C PHE A 50 21.08 2.18 0.35
N ILE A 51 20.74 1.90 -0.91
CA ILE A 51 21.72 1.87 -2.02
C ILE A 51 22.04 3.27 -2.56
N LEU A 52 21.09 4.21 -2.51
CA LEU A 52 21.30 5.56 -3.06
C LEU A 52 22.50 6.31 -2.43
N PRO A 53 22.71 6.30 -1.10
CA PRO A 53 23.93 6.85 -0.51
C PRO A 53 25.23 6.19 -1.00
N LEU A 54 25.21 4.87 -1.20
CA LEU A 54 26.37 4.13 -1.71
C LEU A 54 26.70 4.54 -3.15
N ASP A 55 25.67 4.73 -3.99
CA ASP A 55 25.82 5.20 -5.36
C ASP A 55 26.38 6.63 -5.42
N VAL A 56 25.82 7.54 -4.62
CA VAL A 56 26.30 8.92 -4.53
C VAL A 56 27.77 8.96 -4.09
N SER A 57 28.13 8.22 -3.04
CA SER A 57 29.53 8.17 -2.55
C SER A 57 30.50 7.59 -3.59
N THR A 58 30.08 6.54 -4.31
CA THR A 58 30.88 5.92 -5.38
C THR A 58 31.04 6.86 -6.58
N THR A 59 29.97 7.59 -6.94
CA THR A 59 29.98 8.56 -8.04
C THR A 59 30.89 9.74 -7.74
N ILE A 60 30.85 10.29 -6.52
CA ILE A 60 31.75 11.37 -6.08
C ILE A 60 33.21 10.93 -6.16
N TYR A 61 33.52 9.72 -5.67
CA TYR A 61 34.87 9.16 -5.74
C TYR A 61 35.34 8.98 -7.19
N ASN A 62 34.49 8.44 -8.06
CA ASN A 62 34.82 8.24 -9.48
C ASN A 62 35.05 9.58 -10.19
N ARG A 63 34.25 10.63 -9.90
CA ARG A 63 34.48 11.98 -10.44
C ARG A 63 35.81 12.58 -9.97
N CYS A 64 36.15 12.40 -8.69
CA CYS A 64 37.45 12.82 -8.16
C CYS A 64 38.59 12.13 -8.92
N LYS A 65 38.51 10.81 -9.10
CA LYS A 65 39.54 10.04 -9.81
C LYS A 65 39.71 10.50 -11.26
N LEU A 66 38.60 10.81 -11.94
CA LEU A 66 38.64 11.37 -13.29
C LEU A 66 39.31 12.75 -13.29
N ALA A 67 38.93 13.66 -12.37
CA ALA A 67 39.53 14.99 -12.30
C ALA A 67 41.06 14.95 -12.08
N VAL A 68 41.54 14.07 -11.20
CA VAL A 68 42.98 13.88 -10.96
C VAL A 68 43.70 13.32 -12.19
N ASN A 69 43.11 12.34 -12.89
CA ASN A 69 43.71 11.76 -14.09
C ASN A 69 43.69 12.72 -15.29
N SER A 70 42.72 13.64 -15.35
CA SER A 70 42.60 14.67 -16.40
C SER A 70 43.47 15.90 -16.15
N SER A 71 44.08 16.02 -14.97
CA SER A 71 45.01 17.09 -14.66
C SER A 71 46.34 16.81 -15.38
N PRO A 72 46.79 17.64 -16.33
CA PRO A 72 48.10 17.45 -16.92
C PRO A 72 49.15 17.57 -15.82
N ALA A 73 50.11 16.64 -15.80
CA ALA A 73 51.31 16.80 -15.00
C ALA A 73 51.95 18.14 -15.37
N GLU A 74 52.16 19.01 -14.39
CA GLU A 74 52.80 20.31 -14.55
C GLU A 74 54.00 20.22 -15.50
N SER A 75 53.86 20.80 -16.69
CA SER A 75 55.02 21.14 -17.51
C SER A 75 55.75 22.28 -16.80
N ASN A 76 56.99 22.00 -16.40
CA ASN A 76 57.98 22.92 -15.84
C ASN A 76 57.76 24.39 -16.24
N GLY A 77 57.22 25.18 -15.32
CA GLY A 77 57.06 26.62 -15.47
C GLY A 77 57.04 27.26 -14.08
N SER A 78 58.19 27.78 -13.67
CA SER A 78 58.40 28.47 -12.40
C SER A 78 57.60 29.77 -12.33
N TYR A 79 56.38 29.72 -11.80
CA TYR A 79 55.70 30.90 -11.26
C TYR A 79 54.98 30.51 -9.96
N VAL A 80 55.27 31.26 -8.90
CA VAL A 80 54.68 31.11 -7.58
C VAL A 80 53.20 31.50 -7.67
N THR A 81 52.34 30.51 -7.77
CA THR A 81 50.92 30.61 -7.44
C THR A 81 50.57 29.37 -6.63
N LEU A 82 49.85 29.54 -5.50
CA LEU A 82 49.45 28.45 -4.62
C LEU A 82 48.91 27.27 -5.44
N ALA A 83 49.72 26.21 -5.56
CA ALA A 83 49.34 24.99 -6.25
C ALA A 83 48.08 24.43 -5.59
N PRO A 84 47.03 24.02 -6.35
CA PRO A 84 45.98 23.21 -5.76
C PRO A 84 46.65 21.91 -5.34
N SER A 85 46.77 21.69 -4.04
CA SER A 85 47.34 20.48 -3.46
C SER A 85 46.86 19.25 -4.23
N LYS A 86 47.77 18.38 -4.68
CA LYS A 86 47.44 17.07 -5.29
C LYS A 86 46.24 16.45 -4.56
N GLN A 87 45.04 16.55 -5.15
CA GLN A 87 43.82 16.08 -4.52
C GLN A 87 43.89 14.56 -4.41
N LYS A 88 44.21 14.05 -3.22
CA LYS A 88 44.16 12.61 -2.95
C LYS A 88 42.70 12.20 -2.85
N CYS A 89 42.21 11.45 -3.83
CA CYS A 89 40.87 10.87 -3.77
C CYS A 89 40.85 9.71 -2.76
N PHE A 90 40.11 9.87 -1.66
CA PHE A 90 39.94 8.81 -0.67
C PHE A 90 38.87 7.82 -1.12
N LYS A 91 39.25 6.54 -1.20
CA LYS A 91 38.32 5.47 -1.55
C LYS A 91 37.36 5.25 -0.38
N PRO A 92 36.03 5.42 -0.58
CA PRO A 92 35.09 5.18 0.49
C PRO A 92 35.00 3.68 0.79
N TRP A 93 34.69 3.34 2.04
CA TRP A 93 34.47 1.95 2.46
C TRP A 93 33.34 1.27 1.67
N SER A 94 32.34 2.06 1.27
CA SER A 94 31.18 1.72 0.44
C SER A 94 31.46 1.64 -1.08
N TYR A 95 32.71 1.75 -1.54
CA TYR A 95 33.00 1.86 -2.97
C TYR A 95 32.47 0.65 -3.76
N ILE A 96 31.67 0.84 -4.80
CA ILE A 96 31.22 -0.29 -5.64
C ILE A 96 32.01 -0.34 -6.95
N PRO A 97 32.51 -1.52 -7.38
CA PRO A 97 33.18 -1.66 -8.68
C PRO A 97 32.33 -1.15 -9.85
N ASN A 98 33.00 -0.53 -10.82
CA ASN A 98 32.37 -0.05 -12.03
C ASN A 98 31.68 -1.20 -12.79
N GLY A 99 30.47 -0.96 -13.30
CA GLY A 99 29.67 -1.95 -14.05
C GLY A 99 28.57 -2.63 -13.23
N ILE A 100 28.73 -2.80 -11.92
CA ILE A 100 27.70 -3.42 -11.06
C ILE A 100 26.49 -2.48 -10.90
N MET A 101 26.74 -1.21 -10.60
CA MET A 101 25.69 -0.23 -10.31
C MET A 101 24.73 0.01 -11.49
N PRO A 102 25.18 0.14 -12.75
CA PRO A 102 24.26 0.24 -13.90
C PRO A 102 23.40 -1.00 -14.11
N ILE A 103 23.94 -2.21 -13.89
CA ILE A 103 23.17 -3.46 -13.99
C ILE A 103 22.13 -3.53 -12.88
N PHE A 104 22.54 -3.22 -11.65
CA PHE A 104 21.67 -3.16 -10.49
C PHE A 104 20.48 -2.22 -10.73
N TRP A 105 20.73 -0.98 -11.13
CA TRP A 105 19.66 -0.01 -11.41
C TRP A 105 18.78 -0.43 -12.58
N ARG A 106 19.32 -1.11 -13.59
CA ARG A 106 18.53 -1.67 -14.69
C ARG A 106 17.54 -2.74 -14.19
N VAL A 107 17.99 -3.63 -13.31
CA VAL A 107 17.13 -4.65 -12.68
C VAL A 107 16.05 -3.98 -11.83
N VAL A 108 16.44 -3.06 -10.93
CA VAL A 108 15.50 -2.33 -10.07
C VAL A 108 14.48 -1.56 -10.90
N TYR A 109 14.92 -0.87 -11.95
CA TYR A 109 14.05 -0.10 -12.84
C TYR A 109 13.00 -1.00 -13.50
N TRP A 110 13.42 -2.02 -14.25
CA TRP A 110 12.47 -2.84 -15.03
C TRP A 110 11.55 -3.67 -14.14
N THR A 111 12.06 -4.19 -13.02
CA THR A 111 11.22 -4.89 -12.04
C THR A 111 10.19 -3.94 -11.43
N SER A 112 10.58 -2.72 -11.05
CA SER A 112 9.65 -1.72 -10.50
C SER A 112 8.60 -1.29 -11.53
N GLN A 113 8.98 -1.13 -12.79
CA GLN A 113 8.02 -0.81 -13.88
C GLN A 113 7.01 -1.93 -14.07
N PHE A 114 7.46 -3.20 -14.12
CA PHE A 114 6.57 -4.35 -14.23
C PHE A 114 5.62 -4.46 -13.04
N LEU A 115 6.13 -4.27 -11.82
CA LEU A 115 5.30 -4.33 -10.61
C LEU A 115 4.24 -3.22 -10.59
N THR A 116 4.65 -2.00 -10.93
CA THR A 116 3.80 -0.80 -10.84
C THR A 116 2.70 -0.78 -11.90
N TRP A 117 3.03 -1.13 -13.14
CA TRP A 117 2.10 -0.96 -14.26
C TRP A 117 1.34 -2.22 -14.65
N ILE A 118 1.80 -3.40 -14.21
CA ILE A 118 1.21 -4.68 -14.63
C ILE A 118 0.77 -5.47 -13.42
N LEU A 119 1.70 -5.92 -12.57
CA LEU A 119 1.39 -6.92 -11.56
C LEU A 119 0.46 -6.39 -10.46
N LEU A 120 0.80 -5.27 -9.80
CA LEU A 120 0.02 -4.76 -8.67
C LEU A 120 -1.39 -4.29 -9.08
N PRO A 121 -1.58 -3.52 -10.18
CA PRO A 121 -2.91 -3.13 -10.64
C PRO A 121 -3.79 -4.34 -11.01
N PHE A 122 -3.20 -5.32 -11.71
CA PHE A 122 -3.89 -6.57 -12.03
C PHE A 122 -4.35 -7.31 -10.77
N MET A 123 -3.47 -7.45 -9.78
CA MET A 123 -3.79 -8.11 -8.52
C MET A 123 -4.89 -7.40 -7.74
N GLN A 124 -4.89 -6.06 -7.74
CA GLN A 124 -5.94 -5.26 -7.10
C GLN A 124 -7.30 -5.50 -7.76
N SER A 125 -7.40 -5.43 -9.09
CA SER A 125 -8.65 -5.71 -9.81
C SER A 125 -9.08 -7.17 -9.66
N TYR A 126 -8.14 -8.11 -9.67
CA TYR A 126 -8.43 -9.53 -9.46
C TYR A 126 -9.05 -9.78 -8.08
N ALA A 127 -8.45 -9.22 -7.02
CA ALA A 127 -8.95 -9.37 -5.65
C ALA A 127 -10.33 -8.74 -5.42
N ARG A 128 -10.64 -7.69 -6.19
CA ARG A 128 -11.91 -6.95 -6.15
C ARG A 128 -12.98 -7.47 -7.11
N SER A 129 -12.66 -8.47 -7.92
CA SER A 129 -13.60 -9.03 -8.90
C SER A 129 -14.63 -9.96 -8.24
N GLY A 130 -15.90 -9.85 -8.66
CA GLY A 130 -16.99 -10.72 -8.22
C GLY A 130 -17.12 -12.02 -9.03
N GLY A 131 -16.18 -12.32 -9.92
CA GLY A 131 -16.23 -13.51 -10.77
C GLY A 131 -16.17 -14.80 -9.94
N PHE A 132 -17.01 -15.78 -10.28
CA PHE A 132 -17.05 -17.07 -9.58
C PHE A 132 -15.93 -18.04 -10.02
N SER A 133 -15.41 -17.86 -11.24
CA SER A 133 -14.32 -18.67 -11.81
C SER A 133 -13.01 -17.88 -11.89
N ILE A 134 -11.87 -18.57 -11.86
CA ILE A 134 -10.54 -17.95 -12.02
C ILE A 134 -10.45 -17.20 -13.36
N THR A 135 -10.96 -17.80 -14.43
CA THR A 135 -10.99 -17.19 -15.77
C THR A 135 -11.88 -15.95 -15.80
N GLY A 136 -13.04 -15.98 -15.14
CA GLY A 136 -13.91 -14.82 -14.98
C GLY A 136 -13.20 -13.68 -14.25
N LYS A 137 -12.51 -13.97 -13.15
CA LYS A 137 -11.74 -12.97 -12.39
C LYS A 137 -10.60 -12.37 -13.21
N ILE A 138 -9.83 -13.20 -13.94
CA ILE A 138 -8.76 -12.72 -14.84
C ILE A 138 -9.34 -11.82 -15.92
N LYS A 139 -10.43 -12.24 -16.57
CA LYS A 139 -11.09 -11.46 -17.62
C LYS A 139 -11.57 -10.11 -17.09
N THR A 140 -12.24 -10.09 -15.94
CA THR A 140 -12.69 -8.84 -15.31
C THR A 140 -11.49 -7.95 -14.96
N ALA A 141 -10.43 -8.51 -14.38
CA ALA A 141 -9.23 -7.74 -14.03
C ALA A 141 -8.54 -7.14 -15.26
N LEU A 142 -8.43 -7.88 -16.36
CA LEU A 142 -7.89 -7.38 -17.61
C LEU A 142 -8.77 -6.29 -18.21
N ILE A 143 -10.09 -6.46 -18.22
CA ILE A 143 -11.02 -5.45 -18.77
C ILE A 143 -10.95 -4.16 -17.95
N GLU A 144 -11.00 -4.23 -16.61
CA GLU A 144 -10.93 -3.04 -15.75
C GLU A 144 -9.61 -2.26 -15.97
N ASN A 145 -8.48 -2.97 -16.04
CA ASN A 145 -7.19 -2.34 -16.31
C ASN A 145 -7.07 -1.84 -17.76
N ALA A 146 -7.61 -2.57 -18.74
CA ALA A 146 -7.61 -2.15 -20.14
C ALA A 146 -8.46 -0.89 -20.36
N ILE A 147 -9.60 -0.76 -19.68
CA ILE A 147 -10.39 0.48 -19.69
C ILE A 147 -9.56 1.62 -19.10
N TYR A 148 -8.97 1.42 -17.92
CA TYR A 148 -8.15 2.43 -17.26
C TYR A 148 -6.98 2.90 -18.15
N TYR A 149 -6.11 1.98 -18.57
CA TYR A 149 -4.96 2.32 -19.44
C TYR A 149 -5.38 2.76 -20.83
N GLY A 150 -6.46 2.21 -21.38
CA GLY A 150 -7.01 2.60 -22.67
C GLY A 150 -7.46 4.06 -22.69
N THR A 151 -8.08 4.53 -21.61
CA THR A 151 -8.45 5.96 -21.51
C THR A 151 -7.22 6.88 -21.49
N TYR A 152 -6.15 6.52 -20.75
CA TYR A 152 -4.90 7.29 -20.80
C TYR A 152 -4.24 7.25 -22.17
N LEU A 153 -4.24 6.09 -22.82
CA LEU A 153 -3.65 5.94 -24.15
C LEU A 153 -4.40 6.76 -25.19
N LEU A 154 -5.73 6.86 -25.10
CA LEU A 154 -6.55 7.71 -25.96
C LEU A 154 -6.18 9.18 -25.80
N ILE A 155 -6.13 9.67 -24.55
CA ILE A 155 -5.74 11.06 -24.24
C ILE A 155 -4.33 11.35 -24.76
N PHE A 156 -3.38 10.45 -24.48
CA PHE A 156 -2.00 10.57 -24.96
C PHE A 156 -1.92 10.55 -26.50
N GLY A 157 -2.68 9.68 -27.15
CA GLY A 157 -2.78 9.60 -28.61
C GLY A 157 -3.32 10.88 -29.23
N ALA A 158 -4.31 11.52 -28.62
CA ALA A 158 -4.82 12.83 -29.07
C ALA A 158 -3.73 13.91 -29.01
N PHE A 159 -2.93 13.94 -27.94
CA PHE A 159 -1.78 14.85 -27.85
C PHE A 159 -0.70 14.54 -28.90
N LEU A 160 -0.42 13.26 -29.17
CA LEU A 160 0.53 12.89 -30.21
C LEU A 160 0.06 13.30 -31.60
N ILE A 161 -1.22 13.13 -31.92
CA ILE A 161 -1.80 13.60 -33.20
C ILE A 161 -1.66 15.11 -33.32
N TYR A 162 -1.97 15.86 -32.26
CA TYR A 162 -1.79 17.31 -32.22
C TYR A 162 -0.33 17.72 -32.53
N VAL A 163 0.65 17.03 -31.94
CA VAL A 163 2.07 17.32 -32.20
C VAL A 163 2.47 16.88 -33.62
N ALA A 164 2.00 15.73 -34.10
CA ALA A 164 2.34 15.19 -35.42
C ALA A 164 1.82 16.04 -36.59
N VAL A 165 0.69 16.74 -36.40
CA VAL A 165 0.12 17.63 -37.42
C VAL A 165 0.92 18.93 -37.55
N ASN A 166 1.72 19.31 -36.55
CA ASN A 166 2.57 20.49 -36.64
C ASN A 166 3.80 20.20 -37.53
N PRO A 167 3.93 20.85 -38.70
CA PRO A 167 4.97 20.54 -39.69
C PRO A 167 6.40 20.83 -39.22
N ASN A 168 6.55 21.52 -38.08
CA ASN A 168 7.84 21.84 -37.48
C ASN A 168 8.40 20.70 -36.60
N PHE A 169 7.63 19.65 -36.34
CA PHE A 169 8.03 18.57 -35.43
C PHE A 169 8.03 17.20 -36.12
N ASN A 170 9.23 16.66 -36.37
CA ASN A 170 9.40 15.29 -36.84
C ASN A 170 9.54 14.33 -35.65
N LEU A 171 8.46 13.61 -35.32
CA LEU A 171 8.44 12.65 -34.21
C LEU A 171 9.18 11.36 -34.58
N GLN A 172 10.34 11.13 -33.97
CA GLN A 172 11.05 9.86 -34.06
C GLN A 172 10.72 8.93 -32.89
N TRP A 173 10.81 7.61 -33.09
CA TRP A 173 10.57 6.60 -32.04
C TRP A 173 11.42 6.83 -30.77
N ASN A 174 12.70 7.19 -30.93
CA ASN A 174 13.59 7.46 -29.80
C ASN A 174 13.12 8.67 -28.97
N GLN A 175 12.54 9.68 -29.62
CA GLN A 175 12.00 10.85 -28.94
C GLN A 175 10.71 10.47 -28.20
N LEU A 176 9.85 9.63 -28.79
CA LEU A 176 8.65 9.13 -28.12
C LEU A 176 8.99 8.32 -26.87
N GLN A 177 10.00 7.45 -26.93
CA GLN A 177 10.51 6.73 -25.77
C GLN A 177 11.00 7.70 -24.69
N THR A 178 11.73 8.75 -25.09
CA THR A 178 12.24 9.78 -24.17
C THR A 178 11.09 10.54 -23.50
N ILE A 179 10.04 10.90 -24.26
CA ILE A 179 8.82 11.54 -23.74
C ILE A 179 8.12 10.61 -22.74
N GLY A 180 8.01 9.31 -23.03
CA GLY A 180 7.39 8.35 -22.12
C GLY A 180 8.15 8.21 -20.79
N ILE A 181 9.48 8.15 -20.85
CA ILE A 181 10.33 8.12 -19.64
C ILE A 181 10.20 9.42 -18.86
N ALA A 182 10.21 10.57 -19.55
CA ALA A 182 10.03 11.87 -18.93
C ALA A 182 8.65 11.98 -18.25
N ALA A 183 7.57 11.56 -18.92
CA ALA A 183 6.22 11.58 -18.40
C ALA A 183 6.04 10.67 -17.16
N ALA A 184 6.63 9.47 -17.17
CA ALA A 184 6.62 8.60 -16.00
C ALA A 184 7.34 9.23 -14.80
N ASN A 185 8.46 9.90 -15.04
CA ASN A 185 9.19 10.62 -14.01
C ASN A 185 8.43 11.86 -13.52
N THR A 186 7.80 12.64 -14.40
CA THR A 186 7.00 13.80 -13.99
C THR A 186 5.79 13.38 -13.18
N TRP A 187 5.15 12.25 -13.49
CA TRP A 187 4.09 11.67 -12.66
C TRP A 187 4.58 11.36 -11.24
N GLY A 188 5.75 10.71 -11.11
CA GLY A 188 6.37 10.43 -9.82
C GLY A 188 6.71 11.70 -9.04
N LEU A 189 7.28 12.70 -9.70
CA LEU A 189 7.60 14.00 -9.08
C LEU A 189 6.35 14.77 -8.67
N PHE A 190 5.29 14.73 -9.47
CA PHE A 190 4.01 15.34 -9.14
C PHE A 190 3.42 14.73 -7.86
N LEU A 191 3.38 13.39 -7.77
CA LEU A 191 2.95 12.71 -6.54
C LEU A 191 3.85 13.04 -5.35
N LEU A 192 5.17 13.11 -5.56
CA LEU A 192 6.10 13.53 -4.51
C LEU A 192 5.76 14.92 -4.00
N VAL A 193 5.57 15.91 -4.87
CA VAL A 193 5.22 17.28 -4.48
C VAL A 193 3.92 17.31 -3.67
N LEU A 194 2.89 16.56 -4.09
CA LEU A 194 1.62 16.49 -3.36
C LEU A 194 1.76 15.82 -1.97
N LEU A 195 2.54 14.75 -1.87
CA LEU A 195 2.69 13.98 -0.63
C LEU A 195 3.74 14.57 0.33
N LEU A 196 4.71 15.33 -0.20
CA LEU A 196 5.79 15.94 0.57
C LEU A 196 5.25 16.94 1.60
N GLY A 197 4.19 17.67 1.26
CA GLY A 197 3.52 18.57 2.19
C GLY A 197 3.01 17.85 3.44
N TYR A 198 2.42 16.67 3.27
CA TYR A 198 1.99 15.85 4.41
C TYR A 198 3.19 15.37 5.23
N GLY A 199 4.24 14.85 4.57
CA GLY A 199 5.43 14.33 5.23
C GLY A 199 6.24 15.37 6.00
N LEU A 200 6.50 16.53 5.40
CA LEU A 200 7.34 17.58 6.01
C LEU A 200 6.57 18.48 6.99
N VAL A 201 5.26 18.62 6.85
CA VAL A 201 4.47 19.56 7.66
C VAL A 201 3.56 18.83 8.64
N GLU A 202 2.70 17.94 8.16
CA GLU A 202 1.66 17.34 9.02
C GLU A 202 2.25 16.34 10.02
N ILE A 203 3.28 15.56 9.65
CA ILE A 203 3.93 14.63 10.59
C ILE A 203 4.60 15.37 11.75
N PRO A 204 5.53 16.34 11.55
CA PRO A 204 6.12 17.09 12.65
C PRO A 204 5.08 17.86 13.46
N ARG A 205 4.09 18.49 12.80
CA ARG A 205 2.99 19.18 13.48
C ARG A 205 2.17 18.23 14.35
N SER A 206 1.91 17.02 13.89
CA SER A 206 1.19 16.00 14.65
C SER A 206 1.96 15.61 15.92
N HIS A 207 3.28 15.44 15.84
CA HIS A 207 4.12 15.18 17.02
C HIS A 207 4.16 16.38 17.98
N TRP A 208 4.37 17.58 17.45
CA TRP A 208 4.36 18.81 18.25
C TRP A 208 3.04 19.02 18.99
N ASN A 209 1.91 18.86 18.30
CA ASN A 209 0.60 18.98 18.92
C ASN A 209 0.25 17.78 19.81
N GLY A 210 0.82 16.60 19.55
CA GLY A 210 0.70 15.44 20.42
C GLY A 210 1.32 15.64 21.80
N ALA A 211 2.34 16.52 21.92
CA ALA A 211 2.91 16.92 23.19
C ALA A 211 2.05 17.93 23.98
N LYS A 212 1.04 18.56 23.34
CA LYS A 212 0.15 19.50 24.02
C LYS A 212 -0.90 18.74 24.83
N ARG A 213 -1.01 19.09 26.11
CA ARG A 213 -1.99 18.50 27.04
C ARG A 213 -3.42 18.69 26.51
N GLY A 214 -4.24 17.65 26.60
CA GLY A 214 -5.64 17.65 26.17
C GLY A 214 -5.90 17.74 24.66
N TYR A 215 -4.95 18.24 23.85
CA TYR A 215 -5.13 18.37 22.39
C TYR A 215 -5.37 17.02 21.72
N LEU A 216 -4.56 16.01 22.07
CA LEU A 216 -4.67 14.68 21.48
C LEU A 216 -6.01 14.02 21.85
N LEU A 217 -6.48 14.20 23.09
CA LEU A 217 -7.78 13.71 23.54
C LEU A 217 -8.93 14.34 22.74
N MET A 218 -8.94 15.67 22.61
CA MET A 218 -9.97 16.38 21.84
C MET A 218 -9.95 15.98 20.35
N LYS A 219 -8.76 15.84 19.75
CA LYS A 219 -8.60 15.36 18.37
C LYS A 219 -9.13 13.93 18.21
N THR A 220 -8.91 13.07 19.20
CA THR A 220 -9.41 11.69 19.21
C THR A 220 -10.93 11.66 19.32
N TYR A 221 -11.55 12.46 20.18
CA TYR A 221 -13.02 12.56 20.24
C TYR A 221 -13.65 13.04 18.94
N PHE A 222 -13.06 14.06 18.31
CA PHE A 222 -13.54 14.52 17.00
C PHE A 222 -13.45 13.41 15.94
N LYS A 223 -12.33 12.68 15.91
CA LYS A 223 -12.18 11.51 15.03
C LYS A 223 -13.18 10.40 15.36
N ALA A 224 -13.47 10.17 16.64
CA ALA A 224 -14.40 9.15 17.09
C ALA A 224 -15.82 9.47 16.60
N ALA A 225 -16.27 10.72 16.76
CA ALA A 225 -17.55 11.15 16.21
C ALA A 225 -17.66 10.88 14.70
N LYS A 226 -16.63 11.25 13.93
CA LYS A 226 -16.61 10.99 12.47
C LYS A 226 -16.60 9.49 12.14
N LEU A 227 -15.76 8.71 12.81
CA LEU A 227 -15.62 7.28 12.53
C LEU A 227 -16.86 6.49 12.95
N MET A 228 -17.59 6.94 13.98
CA MET A 228 -18.87 6.37 14.37
C MET A 228 -19.89 6.49 13.24
N THR A 229 -20.00 7.66 12.60
CA THR A 229 -20.86 7.83 11.42
C THR A 229 -20.43 6.92 10.28
N GLU A 230 -19.14 6.90 9.93
CA GLU A 230 -18.64 6.00 8.87
C GLU A 230 -18.86 4.51 9.17
N LYS A 231 -18.86 4.14 10.45
CA LYS A 231 -19.15 2.78 10.91
C LYS A 231 -20.63 2.46 10.74
N ALA A 232 -21.52 3.36 11.17
CA ALA A 232 -22.96 3.20 11.01
C ALA A 232 -23.35 3.08 9.53
N ASP A 233 -22.82 3.96 8.66
CA ASP A 233 -23.05 3.88 7.20
C ASP A 233 -22.58 2.54 6.61
N ALA A 234 -21.47 2.00 7.11
CA ALA A 234 -20.92 0.72 6.66
C ALA A 234 -21.71 -0.48 7.18
N GLU A 235 -22.34 -0.37 8.35
CA GLU A 235 -23.25 -1.36 8.94
C GLU A 235 -24.57 -1.39 8.17
N GLU A 236 -25.20 -0.25 7.93
CA GLU A 236 -26.43 -0.12 7.15
C GLU A 236 -26.26 -0.67 5.73
N ASN A 237 -25.23 -0.22 5.00
CA ASN A 237 -24.98 -0.72 3.65
C ASN A 237 -24.64 -2.23 3.62
N LEU A 238 -24.10 -2.79 4.71
CA LEU A 238 -23.92 -4.24 4.81
C LEU A 238 -25.27 -4.93 4.97
N GLU A 239 -26.14 -4.43 5.84
CA GLU A 239 -27.50 -4.95 6.06
C GLU A 239 -28.32 -4.96 4.77
N ASP A 240 -28.34 -3.86 4.02
CA ASP A 240 -29.04 -3.75 2.73
C ASP A 240 -28.59 -4.85 1.75
N ILE A 241 -27.28 -5.03 1.61
CA ILE A 241 -26.71 -6.04 0.71
C ILE A 241 -27.00 -7.45 1.23
N MET A 242 -27.03 -7.68 2.55
CA MET A 242 -27.41 -8.98 3.11
C MET A 242 -28.89 -9.30 2.85
N GLU A 243 -29.78 -8.29 2.82
CA GLU A 243 -31.18 -8.47 2.43
C GLU A 243 -31.30 -8.84 0.94
N GLU A 244 -30.52 -8.20 0.05
CA GLU A 244 -30.46 -8.58 -1.37
C GLU A 244 -29.98 -10.04 -1.55
N VAL A 245 -28.95 -10.45 -0.80
CA VAL A 245 -28.45 -11.83 -0.81
C VAL A 245 -29.54 -12.81 -0.36
N ARG A 246 -30.30 -12.45 0.69
CA ARG A 246 -31.42 -13.27 1.18
C ARG A 246 -32.48 -13.45 0.10
N LYS A 247 -32.95 -12.36 -0.51
CA LYS A 247 -33.95 -12.39 -1.61
C LYS A 247 -33.48 -13.26 -2.78
N VAL A 248 -32.21 -13.15 -3.16
CA VAL A 248 -31.61 -13.97 -4.23
C VAL A 248 -31.51 -15.44 -3.81
N SER A 249 -31.18 -15.72 -2.55
CA SER A 249 -31.09 -17.09 -2.05
C SER A 249 -32.45 -17.78 -1.99
N GLU A 250 -33.51 -17.04 -1.63
CA GLU A 250 -34.90 -17.52 -1.60
C GLU A 250 -35.46 -17.76 -3.01
N SER A 251 -35.13 -16.88 -3.97
CA SER A 251 -35.60 -17.04 -5.36
C SER A 251 -34.94 -18.19 -6.13
N ILE A 252 -33.71 -18.59 -5.80
CA ILE A 252 -32.98 -19.66 -6.50
C ILE A 252 -33.09 -20.99 -5.74
N LYS A 253 -33.97 -21.89 -6.23
CA LYS A 253 -34.15 -23.24 -5.70
C LYS A 253 -32.86 -24.08 -5.75
N TYR A 254 -32.76 -25.11 -4.89
CA TYR A 254 -31.60 -25.99 -4.73
C TYR A 254 -31.13 -26.67 -6.03
N ASN A 255 -32.07 -27.02 -6.93
CA ASN A 255 -31.77 -27.74 -8.17
C ASN A 255 -31.25 -26.83 -9.30
N HIS A 256 -31.22 -25.50 -9.11
CA HIS A 256 -30.86 -24.58 -10.18
C HIS A 256 -29.33 -24.51 -10.38
N PRO A 257 -28.80 -24.45 -11.62
CA PRO A 257 -27.36 -24.38 -11.89
C PRO A 257 -26.65 -23.20 -11.18
N LEU A 258 -27.34 -22.08 -11.03
CA LEU A 258 -26.82 -20.88 -10.35
C LEU A 258 -26.74 -21.00 -8.82
N ARG A 259 -27.28 -22.07 -8.21
CA ARG A 259 -27.22 -22.26 -6.76
C ARG A 259 -25.78 -22.30 -6.25
N LYS A 260 -24.87 -22.93 -6.99
CA LYS A 260 -23.43 -22.94 -6.68
C LYS A 260 -22.83 -21.53 -6.57
N CYS A 261 -23.31 -20.59 -7.38
CA CYS A 261 -22.89 -19.19 -7.34
C CYS A 261 -23.39 -18.53 -6.05
N VAL A 262 -24.66 -18.72 -5.70
CA VAL A 262 -25.24 -18.21 -4.44
C VAL A 262 -24.53 -18.79 -3.22
N ASP A 263 -24.27 -20.09 -3.19
CA ASP A 263 -23.53 -20.73 -2.08
C ASP A 263 -22.12 -20.14 -1.92
N THR A 264 -21.50 -19.75 -3.04
CA THR A 264 -20.20 -19.05 -3.02
C THR A 264 -20.33 -17.64 -2.43
N ILE A 265 -21.42 -16.93 -2.72
CA ILE A 265 -21.72 -15.62 -2.11
C ILE A 265 -21.95 -15.78 -0.60
N LEU A 266 -22.79 -16.75 -0.19
CA LEU A 266 -23.12 -16.98 1.22
C LEU A 266 -21.87 -17.27 2.06
N LYS A 267 -20.90 -18.02 1.51
CA LYS A 267 -19.60 -18.26 2.17
C LYS A 267 -18.78 -16.98 2.41
N LYS A 268 -19.07 -15.87 1.73
CA LYS A 268 -18.42 -14.56 1.95
C LYS A 268 -19.14 -13.68 2.96
N CYS A 269 -20.40 -13.97 3.28
CA CYS A 269 -21.15 -13.27 4.31
C CYS A 269 -20.55 -13.51 5.71
N PRO A 270 -20.75 -12.60 6.68
CA PRO A 270 -20.37 -12.84 8.07
C PRO A 270 -21.15 -14.02 8.68
N ALA A 271 -20.53 -14.71 9.66
CA ALA A 271 -21.12 -15.91 10.28
C ALA A 271 -22.51 -15.63 10.89
N GLU A 272 -22.68 -14.46 11.52
CA GLU A 272 -23.95 -14.02 12.09
C GLU A 272 -25.09 -14.00 11.07
N TYR A 273 -24.82 -13.58 9.82
CA TYR A 273 -25.81 -13.57 8.75
C TYR A 273 -26.01 -14.95 8.13
N GLN A 274 -24.97 -15.79 8.07
CA GLN A 274 -25.08 -17.16 7.58
C GLN A 274 -26.03 -17.98 8.48
N GLU A 275 -25.90 -17.85 9.81
CA GLU A 275 -26.77 -18.54 10.76
C GLU A 275 -28.22 -18.05 10.69
N ARG A 276 -28.44 -16.73 10.57
CA ARG A 276 -29.79 -16.15 10.41
C ARG A 276 -30.48 -16.58 9.12
N MET A 277 -29.72 -16.76 8.03
CA MET A 277 -30.26 -17.27 6.76
C MET A 277 -30.53 -18.77 6.81
N GLY A 278 -29.65 -19.56 7.44
CA GLY A 278 -29.81 -21.01 7.56
C GLY A 278 -31.07 -21.42 8.33
N ARG A 279 -31.40 -20.71 9.41
CA ARG A 279 -32.59 -21.01 10.24
C ARG A 279 -33.93 -20.75 9.55
N ASN A 280 -33.97 -19.88 8.55
CA ASN A 280 -35.21 -19.49 7.86
C ASN A 280 -35.46 -20.27 6.55
N MET A 281 -34.54 -21.13 6.14
CA MET A 281 -34.63 -21.91 4.89
C MET A 281 -35.39 -23.24 5.04
N ASP A 282 -35.61 -23.69 6.27
CA ASP A 282 -36.22 -24.99 6.57
C ASP A 282 -37.77 -24.98 6.52
N ASP A 283 -38.39 -23.79 6.48
CA ASP A 283 -39.85 -23.61 6.64
C ASP A 283 -40.63 -23.29 5.34
N TYR A 284 -40.01 -23.38 4.16
CA TYR A 284 -40.71 -22.97 2.93
C TYR A 284 -41.50 -24.11 2.27
N GLU A 285 -42.78 -24.20 2.63
CA GLU A 285 -43.78 -25.00 1.91
C GLU A 285 -44.03 -24.48 0.48
N ASP A 286 -44.30 -25.44 -0.41
CA ASP A 286 -44.30 -25.35 -1.88
C ASP A 286 -45.57 -24.69 -2.45
N PHE A 287 -45.94 -23.50 -1.95
CA PHE A 287 -47.10 -22.75 -2.46
C PHE A 287 -46.68 -21.56 -3.32
N ASP A 288 -47.23 -21.53 -4.54
CA ASP A 288 -47.09 -20.56 -5.63
C ASP A 288 -45.86 -20.72 -6.57
N GLU A 289 -46.13 -21.28 -7.77
CA GLU A 289 -45.40 -20.99 -9.01
C GLU A 289 -45.58 -19.51 -9.42
N ARG A 290 -45.13 -18.56 -8.59
CA ARG A 290 -44.91 -17.21 -9.11
C ARG A 290 -43.78 -17.31 -10.12
N GLN A 291 -43.99 -16.69 -11.28
CA GLN A 291 -42.99 -16.42 -12.32
C GLN A 291 -41.83 -15.62 -11.72
N ASN A 292 -40.98 -16.26 -10.91
CA ASN A 292 -39.79 -15.66 -10.36
C ASN A 292 -38.81 -15.50 -11.52
N SER A 293 -38.68 -14.27 -12.00
CA SER A 293 -37.63 -13.90 -12.95
C SER A 293 -36.29 -14.18 -12.27
N TYR A 294 -35.65 -15.29 -12.66
CA TYR A 294 -34.37 -15.67 -12.07
C TYR A 294 -33.31 -14.61 -12.35
N PRO A 295 -32.53 -14.20 -11.34
CA PRO A 295 -31.45 -13.25 -11.55
C PRO A 295 -30.40 -13.83 -12.51
N THR A 296 -29.90 -12.99 -13.40
CA THR A 296 -28.85 -13.35 -14.36
C THR A 296 -27.52 -13.65 -13.67
N GLU A 297 -26.64 -14.42 -14.32
CA GLU A 297 -25.28 -14.64 -13.81
C GLU A 297 -24.51 -13.32 -13.62
N LYS A 298 -24.73 -12.32 -14.50
CA LYS A 298 -24.09 -11.00 -14.38
C LYS A 298 -24.54 -10.24 -13.13
N SER A 299 -25.82 -10.31 -12.77
CA SER A 299 -26.30 -9.69 -11.53
C SER A 299 -25.76 -10.42 -10.29
N LEU A 300 -25.61 -11.74 -10.34
CA LEU A 300 -24.94 -12.50 -9.26
C LEU A 300 -23.46 -12.12 -9.12
N VAL A 301 -22.73 -11.92 -10.22
CA VAL A 301 -21.34 -11.43 -10.18
C VAL A 301 -21.26 -10.02 -9.57
N LYS A 302 -22.21 -9.14 -9.90
CA LYS A 302 -22.28 -7.79 -9.31
C LYS A 302 -22.57 -7.85 -7.82
N LEU A 303 -23.54 -8.66 -7.40
CA LEU A 303 -23.90 -8.87 -6.00
C LEU A 303 -22.71 -9.46 -5.22
N HIS A 304 -22.04 -10.47 -5.77
CA HIS A 304 -20.84 -11.04 -5.15
C HIS A 304 -19.74 -9.99 -4.97
N LYS A 305 -19.52 -9.13 -5.97
CA LYS A 305 -18.60 -7.99 -5.85
C LYS A 305 -19.03 -7.07 -4.69
N GLN A 306 -20.31 -6.67 -4.63
CA GLN A 306 -20.84 -5.81 -3.57
C GLN A 306 -20.64 -6.42 -2.18
N VAL A 307 -20.95 -7.71 -1.99
CA VAL A 307 -20.74 -8.45 -0.73
C VAL A 307 -19.27 -8.43 -0.31
N ILE A 308 -18.34 -8.68 -1.22
CA ILE A 308 -16.90 -8.62 -0.90
C ILE A 308 -16.51 -7.23 -0.37
N TYR A 309 -16.99 -6.17 -1.02
CA TYR A 309 -16.67 -4.80 -0.63
C TYR A 309 -17.32 -4.38 0.68
N SER A 310 -18.60 -4.67 0.89
CA SER A 310 -19.33 -4.29 2.10
C SER A 310 -18.78 -4.99 3.33
N VAL A 311 -18.51 -6.30 3.23
CA VAL A 311 -17.89 -7.08 4.32
C VAL A 311 -16.50 -6.55 4.66
N GLN A 312 -15.68 -6.21 3.65
CA GLN A 312 -14.37 -5.61 3.88
C GLN A 312 -14.46 -4.22 4.53
N ARG A 313 -15.40 -3.37 4.08
CA ARG A 313 -15.60 -2.03 4.62
C ARG A 313 -16.08 -2.07 6.07
N HIS A 314 -17.07 -2.91 6.37
CA HIS A 314 -17.60 -3.12 7.72
C HIS A 314 -16.51 -3.63 8.68
N ARG A 315 -15.76 -4.68 8.31
CA ARG A 315 -14.63 -5.14 9.15
C ARG A 315 -13.58 -4.06 9.37
N ARG A 316 -13.26 -3.28 8.33
CA ARG A 316 -12.28 -2.19 8.44
C ARG A 316 -12.75 -1.12 9.42
N THR A 317 -13.99 -0.63 9.30
CA THR A 317 -14.53 0.40 10.20
C THR A 317 -14.65 -0.11 11.62
N GLN A 318 -15.07 -1.37 11.81
CA GLN A 318 -15.16 -2.00 13.13
C GLN A 318 -13.80 -2.08 13.84
N VAL A 319 -12.75 -2.53 13.15
CA VAL A 319 -11.39 -2.59 13.73
C VAL A 319 -10.83 -1.19 13.98
N GLN A 320 -11.02 -0.25 13.04
CA GLN A 320 -10.59 1.14 13.24
C GLN A 320 -11.29 1.78 14.45
N TRP A 321 -12.57 1.47 14.65
CA TRP A 321 -13.35 1.95 15.78
C TRP A 321 -12.80 1.44 17.11
N GLN A 322 -12.47 0.15 17.20
CA GLN A 322 -11.86 -0.44 18.40
C GLN A 322 -10.51 0.21 18.74
N ILE A 323 -9.60 0.32 17.76
CA ILE A 323 -8.29 0.96 17.95
C ILE A 323 -8.44 2.40 18.43
N LEU A 324 -9.39 3.13 17.86
CA LEU A 324 -9.62 4.54 18.22
C LEU A 324 -10.23 4.69 19.62
N LEU A 325 -11.12 3.78 20.02
CA LEU A 325 -11.68 3.74 21.37
C LEU A 325 -10.61 3.42 22.41
N GLU A 326 -9.77 2.42 22.17
CA GLU A 326 -8.65 2.10 23.07
C GLU A 326 -7.72 3.31 23.25
N GLN A 327 -7.42 4.01 22.15
CA GLN A 327 -6.65 5.24 22.22
C GLN A 327 -7.38 6.34 23.00
N ALA A 328 -8.69 6.48 22.84
CA ALA A 328 -9.49 7.46 23.58
C ALA A 328 -9.47 7.17 25.09
N PHE A 329 -9.73 5.91 25.49
CA PHE A 329 -9.72 5.48 26.88
C PHE A 329 -8.36 5.67 27.53
N TYR A 330 -7.28 5.31 26.84
CA TYR A 330 -5.93 5.55 27.35
C TYR A 330 -5.66 7.05 27.60
N LEU A 331 -6.09 7.92 26.68
CA LEU A 331 -5.89 9.37 26.83
C LEU A 331 -6.76 9.98 27.93
N GLU A 332 -7.96 9.45 28.15
CA GLU A 332 -8.80 9.80 29.29
C GLU A 332 -8.15 9.39 30.61
N ASP A 333 -7.59 8.18 30.67
CA ASP A 333 -6.86 7.69 31.84
C ASP A 333 -5.66 8.59 32.14
N VAL A 334 -4.87 8.96 31.11
CA VAL A 334 -3.76 9.93 31.28
C VAL A 334 -4.28 11.25 31.85
N ALA A 335 -5.36 11.80 31.30
CA ALA A 335 -5.92 13.08 31.76
C ALA A 335 -6.47 13.02 33.20
N LYS A 336 -7.11 11.90 33.58
CA LYS A 336 -7.61 11.68 34.95
C LYS A 336 -6.45 11.50 35.94
N ASN A 337 -5.44 10.71 35.59
CA ASN A 337 -4.29 10.47 36.45
C ASN A 337 -3.40 11.71 36.62
N GLU A 338 -3.32 12.59 35.61
CA GLU A 338 -2.60 13.87 35.73
C GLU A 338 -3.17 14.76 36.86
N THR A 339 -4.48 14.65 37.12
CA THR A 339 -5.14 15.39 38.20
C THR A 339 -5.20 14.62 39.52
N SER A 340 -4.80 13.34 39.53
CA SER A 340 -4.85 12.50 40.73
C SER A 340 -3.73 12.81 41.71
N ALA A 341 -4.06 12.79 43.00
CA ALA A 341 -3.08 12.88 44.07
C ALA A 341 -2.28 11.57 44.26
N THR A 342 -2.80 10.45 43.77
CA THR A 342 -2.12 9.15 43.84
C THR A 342 -1.09 9.07 42.72
N ARG A 343 0.20 8.92 43.06
CA ARG A 343 1.32 8.71 42.11
C ARG A 343 1.34 7.32 41.48
N GLN A 344 0.17 6.77 41.19
CA GLN A 344 -0.02 5.46 40.56
C GLN A 344 -0.91 5.65 39.36
N PHE A 345 -0.47 5.14 38.21
CA PHE A 345 -1.27 5.17 37.00
C PHE A 345 -2.40 4.15 37.09
N VAL A 346 -3.64 4.62 37.11
CA VAL A 346 -4.84 3.76 37.16
C VAL A 346 -5.51 3.72 35.79
N HIS A 347 -5.70 2.51 35.27
CA HIS A 347 -6.46 2.28 34.04
C HIS A 347 -7.96 2.13 34.34
N THR A 348 -8.83 2.80 33.58
CA THR A 348 -10.29 2.62 33.70
C THR A 348 -10.71 1.24 33.16
N PHE A 349 -10.03 0.76 32.11
CA PHE A 349 -10.26 -0.56 31.51
C PHE A 349 -8.95 -1.35 31.46
N HIS A 350 -8.99 -2.64 31.79
CA HIS A 350 -7.81 -3.50 31.65
C HIS A 350 -7.40 -3.60 30.18
N SER A 351 -6.12 -3.37 29.88
CA SER A 351 -5.54 -3.65 28.56
C SER A 351 -5.75 -5.12 28.21
N GLN A 352 -6.22 -5.39 26.99
CA GLN A 352 -6.39 -6.75 26.47
C GLN A 352 -5.05 -7.42 26.09
N GLU A 353 -3.97 -6.65 25.94
CA GLU A 353 -2.65 -7.21 25.68
C GLU A 353 -1.95 -7.60 27.00
N PRO A 354 -1.46 -8.85 27.15
CA PRO A 354 -0.65 -9.21 28.29
C PRO A 354 0.61 -8.35 28.30
N GLU A 355 0.76 -7.54 29.34
CA GLU A 355 1.94 -6.68 29.50
C GLU A 355 3.20 -7.54 29.39
N ASN A 356 4.04 -7.20 28.41
CA ASN A 356 5.26 -7.91 28.12
C ASN A 356 6.14 -7.85 29.39
N LYS A 357 6.59 -9.00 29.94
CA LYS A 357 7.34 -9.06 31.21
C LYS A 357 8.56 -8.12 31.26
N ILE A 358 9.12 -7.82 30.09
CA ILE A 358 10.23 -6.88 29.91
C ILE A 358 9.77 -5.44 30.20
N ILE A 359 8.58 -5.04 29.75
CA ILE A 359 8.01 -3.71 29.99
C ILE A 359 7.73 -3.53 31.49
N GLN A 360 7.16 -4.52 32.16
CA GLN A 360 6.95 -4.47 33.62
C GLN A 360 8.27 -4.35 34.42
N TYR A 361 9.37 -4.89 33.90
CA TYR A 361 10.68 -4.79 34.54
C TYR A 361 11.28 -3.37 34.41
N PHE A 362 11.03 -2.66 33.31
CA PHE A 362 11.58 -1.33 33.05
C PHE A 362 10.62 -0.18 33.40
N TYR A 363 9.32 -0.44 33.44
CA TYR A 363 8.28 0.55 33.71
C TYR A 363 7.50 0.13 34.95
N THR A 364 7.77 0.81 36.06
CA THR A 364 6.93 0.74 37.26
C THR A 364 5.71 1.65 37.08
N PRO A 365 4.49 1.24 37.46
CA PRO A 365 3.27 2.06 37.33
C PRO A 365 3.24 3.26 38.30
N THR A 366 4.33 3.52 39.02
CA THR A 366 4.52 4.68 39.89
C THR A 366 5.02 5.86 39.05
N VAL A 367 4.25 6.96 39.05
CA VAL A 367 4.51 8.19 38.28
C VAL A 367 5.26 9.22 39.10
#